data_AF-A0A8T5IQM0-F1
#
_entry.id   AF-A0A8T5IQM0-F1
#
_cell.length_a   1.000
_cell.length_b   1.000
_cell.length_c   1.000
_cell.angle_alpha   90.00
_cell.angle_beta   90.00
_cell.angle_gamma   90.00
#
_symmetry.space_group_name_H-M   'P 1'
#
loop_
_entity.id
_entity.type
_entity.pdbx_description
1 polymer ?
#
loop_
_entity_poly.entity_id
_entity_poly.type
_entity_poly.pdbx_seq_one_letter_code
_entity_poly.pdbx_strand_id
1 'polypeptide(L)'
;MVKKCIYCSAEVASDCVVDMCQGCMYQVWGEKMAKAIVENMEKERDAGNLELGQVGESNVAIQEPVAVLKEGEVFREETPMELVIDEIVEHEIEPEGLVAESPRVIPREDSSMIESEVGNAESFLS
;
A
#
# COMPACT_ATOMS: atom_id res chain seq x y z
N MET A 1 17.85 6.32 -6.05
CA MET A 1 17.93 5.99 -4.60
C MET A 1 17.10 4.75 -4.37
N VAL A 2 17.59 3.77 -3.61
CA VAL A 2 16.84 2.54 -3.33
C VAL A 2 15.81 2.84 -2.24
N LYS A 3 14.54 2.49 -2.47
CA LYS A 3 13.47 2.67 -1.48
C LYS A 3 13.49 1.50 -0.49
N LYS A 4 12.94 1.71 0.70
CA LYS A 4 12.78 0.65 1.70
C LYS A 4 11.32 0.52 2.09
N CYS A 5 10.88 -0.73 2.29
CA CYS A 5 9.53 -1.02 2.77
C CYS A 5 9.36 -0.47 4.19
N ILE A 6 8.31 0.32 4.43
CA ILE A 6 8.04 0.92 5.75
C ILE A 6 7.78 -0.11 6.86
N TYR A 7 7.38 -1.34 6.52
CA TYR A 7 7.03 -2.37 7.51
C TYR A 7 8.17 -3.34 7.81
N CYS A 8 8.77 -3.93 6.77
CA CYS A 8 9.79 -4.96 6.93
C CYS A 8 11.20 -4.47 6.58
N SER A 9 11.37 -3.20 6.19
CA SER A 9 12.65 -2.62 5.76
C SER A 9 13.33 -3.31 4.58
N ALA A 10 12.64 -4.22 3.90
CA ALA A 10 13.13 -4.86 2.67
C ALA A 10 13.37 -3.81 1.58
N GLU A 11 14.31 -4.10 0.68
CA GLU A 11 14.57 -3.25 -0.47
C GLU A 11 13.35 -3.23 -1.41
N VAL A 12 12.95 -2.03 -1.80
CA VAL A 12 11.86 -1.79 -2.75
C VAL A 12 12.47 -1.08 -3.96
N ALA A 13 12.04 -1.51 -5.14
CA ALA A 13 12.51 -0.96 -6.39
C ALA A 13 12.20 0.55 -6.47
N SER A 14 13.15 1.33 -6.98
CA SER A 14 13.04 2.80 -6.97
C SER A 14 11.94 3.34 -7.88
N ASP A 15 11.54 2.54 -8.87
CA ASP A 15 10.47 2.75 -9.83
C ASP A 15 9.07 2.44 -9.26
N CYS A 16 8.98 1.74 -8.13
CA CYS A 16 7.71 1.56 -7.44
C CYS A 16 7.16 2.91 -6.94
N VAL A 17 5.87 3.13 -7.22
CA VAL A 17 5.11 4.30 -6.73
C VAL A 17 4.87 4.27 -5.21
N VAL A 18 5.04 3.12 -4.57
CA VAL A 18 4.77 2.89 -3.15
C VAL A 18 6.01 2.44 -2.39
N ASP A 19 6.17 2.88 -1.15
CA ASP A 19 7.29 2.53 -0.26
C ASP A 19 7.00 1.25 0.55
N MET A 20 6.46 0.23 -0.10
CA MET A 20 6.03 -1.00 0.55
C MET A 20 6.30 -2.20 -0.34
N CYS A 21 6.81 -3.30 0.24
CA CYS A 21 6.98 -4.53 -0.51
C CYS A 21 5.63 -5.23 -0.74
N GLN A 22 5.55 -6.01 -1.82
CA GLN A 22 4.34 -6.71 -2.22
C GLN A 22 3.75 -7.61 -1.11
N GLY A 23 4.60 -8.30 -0.35
CA GLY A 23 4.17 -9.14 0.76
C GLY A 23 3.45 -8.35 1.86
N CYS A 24 3.97 -7.18 2.24
CA CYS A 24 3.32 -6.33 3.23
C CYS A 24 2.03 -5.70 2.68
N MET A 25 2.01 -5.28 1.42
CA MET A 25 0.78 -4.75 0.79
C MET A 25 -0.35 -5.79 0.80
N TYR A 26 -0.02 -7.06 0.51
CA TYR A 26 -0.99 -8.14 0.50
C TYR A 26 -1.49 -8.50 1.90
N GLN A 27 -0.64 -8.36 2.93
CA GLN A 27 -1.05 -8.56 4.32
C GLN A 27 -1.97 -7.45 4.82
N VAL A 28 -1.71 -6.18 4.44
CA VAL A 28 -2.48 -5.03 4.93
C VAL A 28 -3.80 -4.86 4.17
N TRP A 29 -3.78 -5.02 2.84
CA TRP A 29 -4.94 -4.73 1.99
C TRP A 29 -5.53 -5.95 1.27
N GLY A 30 -4.80 -7.07 1.22
CA GLY A 30 -5.14 -8.20 0.36
C GLY A 30 -4.71 -7.99 -1.09
N GLU A 31 -4.60 -9.09 -1.85
CA GLU A 31 -4.09 -9.10 -3.22
C GLU A 31 -4.87 -8.18 -4.17
N LYS A 32 -6.21 -8.26 -4.13
CA LYS A 32 -7.08 -7.50 -5.03
C LYS A 32 -6.94 -5.99 -4.83
N MET A 33 -6.93 -5.56 -3.56
CA MET A 33 -6.87 -4.15 -3.23
C MET A 33 -5.48 -3.58 -3.45
N ALA A 34 -4.43 -4.32 -3.05
CA ALA A 34 -3.05 -3.93 -3.31
C ALA A 34 -2.81 -3.71 -4.81
N LYS A 35 -3.30 -4.62 -5.65
CA LYS A 35 -3.20 -4.47 -7.11
C LYS A 35 -3.93 -3.23 -7.62
N ALA A 36 -5.17 -3.01 -7.18
CA ALA A 36 -5.94 -1.83 -7.57
C ALA A 36 -5.27 -0.51 -7.15
N ILE A 37 -4.67 -0.45 -5.96
CA ILE A 37 -3.94 0.71 -5.47
C ILE A 37 -2.70 0.97 -6.33
N VAL A 38 -1.89 -0.05 -6.62
CA VAL A 38 -0.70 0.11 -7.47
C VAL A 38 -1.09 0.56 -8.87
N GLU A 39 -2.07 -0.10 -9.49
CA GLU A 39 -2.56 0.27 -10.83
C GLU A 39 -3.07 1.71 -10.87
N ASN A 40 -3.78 2.17 -9.84
CA ASN A 40 -4.26 3.54 -9.79
C ASN A 40 -3.10 4.53 -9.63
N MET A 41 -2.16 4.26 -8.71
CA MET A 41 -1.00 5.12 -8.50
C MET A 41 -0.09 5.20 -9.73
N GLU A 42 0.06 4.11 -10.49
CA GLU A 42 0.79 4.12 -11.75
C GLU A 42 0.10 4.95 -12.83
N LYS A 43 -1.24 4.88 -12.94
CA LYS A 43 -1.99 5.76 -13.84
C LYS A 43 -1.81 7.23 -13.50
N GLU A 44 -1.86 7.58 -12.22
CA GLU A 44 -1.63 8.95 -11.77
C GLU A 44 -0.17 9.40 -11.98
N ARG A 45 0.79 8.47 -11.97
CA ARG A 45 2.20 8.75 -12.29
C ARG A 45 2.33 9.14 -13.75
N ASP A 46 1.71 8.36 -14.62
CA ASP A 46 1.74 8.59 -16.06
C ASP A 46 0.97 9.86 -16.44
N ALA A 47 -0.06 10.22 -15.67
CA ALA A 47 -0.78 11.48 -15.79
C ALA A 47 -0.02 12.71 -15.22
N GLY A 48 1.07 12.50 -14.48
CA GLY A 48 1.81 13.57 -13.80
C GLY A 48 1.07 14.18 -12.60
N ASN A 49 0.04 13.50 -12.09
CA ASN A 49 -0.81 14.01 -11.02
C ASN A 49 -0.28 13.67 -9.60
N LEU A 50 0.71 12.79 -9.52
CA LEU A 50 1.27 12.31 -8.25
C LEU A 50 1.86 13.42 -7.36
N GLU A 51 2.19 14.58 -7.94
CA GLU A 51 2.80 15.71 -7.22
C GLU A 51 1.79 16.81 -6.81
N LEU A 52 0.52 16.74 -7.23
CA LEU A 52 -0.46 17.81 -6.98
C LEU A 52 -0.82 18.00 -5.49
N GLY A 53 -0.41 17.09 -4.62
CA GLY A 53 -0.68 17.13 -3.18
C GLY A 53 0.53 17.39 -2.29
N GLN A 54 1.70 17.76 -2.83
CA GLN A 54 2.85 18.09 -1.98
C GLN A 54 2.58 19.35 -1.15
N VAL A 55 2.19 19.17 0.10
CA VAL A 55 2.09 20.26 1.10
C VAL A 55 3.49 20.54 1.64
N GLY A 56 4.32 21.16 0.80
CA GLY A 56 5.65 21.67 1.16
C GLY A 56 5.69 23.18 0.99
N GLU A 57 6.27 23.89 1.97
CA GLU A 57 6.42 25.34 2.00
C GLU A 57 7.38 25.82 0.88
N SER A 58 6.90 25.90 -0.36
CA SER A 58 7.64 26.46 -1.49
C SER A 58 6.77 27.45 -2.23
N ASN A 59 7.04 28.73 -1.96
CA ASN A 59 6.54 29.88 -2.70
C ASN A 59 7.10 29.83 -4.13
N VAL A 60 6.39 29.18 -5.08
CA VAL A 60 6.74 29.21 -6.51
C VAL A 60 5.47 29.26 -7.35
N ALA A 61 5.47 30.22 -8.29
CA ALA A 61 4.35 30.68 -9.07
C ALA A 61 3.65 29.59 -9.92
N ILE A 62 2.33 29.65 -9.87
CA ILE A 62 1.37 28.99 -10.76
C ILE A 62 1.84 29.20 -12.20
N GLN A 63 2.22 28.13 -12.90
CA GLN A 63 2.26 28.16 -14.36
C GLN A 63 0.86 27.89 -14.88
N GLU A 64 0.47 28.73 -15.84
CA GLU A 64 -0.89 28.89 -16.35
C GLU A 64 -1.48 27.58 -16.87
N PRO A 65 -2.80 27.36 -16.65
CA PRO A 65 -3.50 26.23 -17.23
C PRO A 65 -3.56 26.37 -18.75
N VAL A 66 -2.97 25.42 -19.48
CA VAL A 66 -3.15 25.29 -20.92
C VAL A 66 -4.60 24.85 -21.16
N ALA A 67 -5.44 25.82 -21.50
CA ALA A 67 -6.79 25.60 -21.99
C ALA A 67 -6.76 24.93 -23.36
N VAL A 68 -7.34 23.73 -23.50
CA VAL A 68 -8.03 23.32 -24.74
C VAL A 68 -9.29 22.50 -24.40
N LEU A 69 -10.39 23.26 -24.42
CA LEU A 69 -11.82 23.00 -24.55
C LEU A 69 -12.29 21.63 -25.09
N LYS A 70 -13.44 21.17 -24.58
CA LYS A 70 -14.73 21.29 -25.31
C LYS A 70 -15.89 21.51 -24.34
N GLU A 71 -16.54 22.65 -24.54
CA GLU A 71 -17.80 23.04 -23.90
C GLU A 71 -18.95 22.18 -24.42
N GLY A 72 -19.88 21.88 -23.52
CA GLY A 72 -21.22 21.43 -23.90
C GLY A 72 -21.57 20.06 -23.38
N GLU A 73 -21.85 19.94 -22.09
CA GLU A 73 -23.11 19.35 -21.64
C GLU A 73 -23.46 19.85 -20.23
N VAL A 74 -24.65 20.43 -20.15
CA VAL A 74 -25.28 21.00 -18.97
C VAL A 74 -25.64 19.84 -18.05
N PHE A 75 -24.88 19.61 -16.98
CA PHE A 75 -25.33 18.69 -15.93
C PHE A 75 -26.09 19.48 -14.87
N ARG A 76 -27.41 19.28 -14.91
CA ARG A 76 -28.42 19.88 -14.05
C ARG A 76 -28.15 19.51 -12.58
N GLU A 77 -27.93 20.51 -11.74
CA GLU A 77 -27.94 20.35 -10.29
C GLU A 77 -29.35 19.96 -9.83
N GLU A 78 -29.49 18.73 -9.34
CA GLU A 78 -30.59 18.33 -8.47
C GLU A 78 -29.99 17.89 -7.13
N THR A 79 -29.80 18.84 -6.23
CA THR A 79 -29.75 18.63 -4.77
C THR A 79 -31.12 18.12 -4.28
N PRO A 80 -31.25 17.57 -3.07
CA PRO A 80 -30.47 16.55 -2.37
C PRO A 80 -31.40 15.36 -1.97
N MET A 81 -30.92 14.11 -1.98
CA MET A 81 -31.69 13.03 -1.34
C MET A 81 -31.60 13.20 0.18
N GLU A 82 -32.74 13.48 0.81
CA GLU A 82 -32.93 13.44 2.26
C GLU A 82 -32.43 12.09 2.80
N LEU A 83 -31.48 12.17 3.73
CA LEU A 83 -31.09 11.05 4.59
C LEU A 83 -32.27 10.75 5.53
N VAL A 84 -33.10 9.79 5.13
CA VAL A 84 -34.05 9.13 6.02
C VAL A 84 -33.20 8.23 6.92
N ILE A 85 -32.98 8.67 8.16
CA ILE A 85 -32.37 7.84 9.19
C ILE A 85 -33.48 6.93 9.69
N ASP A 86 -33.62 5.75 9.08
CA ASP A 86 -34.46 4.69 9.64
C ASP A 86 -33.94 4.33 11.04
N GLU A 87 -34.88 4.22 11.97
CA GLU A 87 -34.67 3.85 13.37
C GLU A 87 -33.64 2.72 13.52
N ILE A 88 -32.54 3.04 14.21
CA ILE A 88 -31.62 2.04 14.73
C ILE A 88 -32.39 1.27 15.80
N VAL A 89 -32.95 0.12 15.41
CA VAL A 89 -33.42 -0.90 16.35
C VAL A 89 -32.20 -1.37 17.13
N GLU A 90 -32.15 -1.01 18.42
CA GLU A 90 -31.21 -1.54 19.39
C GLU A 90 -31.46 -3.04 19.54
N HIS A 91 -30.81 -3.85 18.70
CA HIS A 91 -30.67 -5.28 18.97
C HIS A 91 -29.56 -5.42 20.02
N GLU A 92 -29.97 -5.76 21.24
CA GLU A 92 -29.08 -6.21 22.30
C GLU A 92 -28.34 -7.47 21.81
N ILE A 93 -27.10 -7.30 21.34
CA ILE A 93 -26.20 -8.41 21.09
C ILE A 93 -25.51 -8.71 22.42
N GLU A 94 -26.00 -9.72 23.12
CA GLU A 94 -25.31 -10.27 24.28
C GLU A 94 -23.95 -10.83 23.83
N PRO A 95 -22.81 -10.37 24.39
CA PRO A 95 -21.51 -10.92 24.06
C PRO A 95 -21.35 -12.28 24.76
N GLU A 96 -21.72 -13.36 24.08
CA GLU A 96 -21.35 -14.70 24.50
C GLU A 96 -19.82 -14.90 24.37
N GLY A 97 -19.15 -14.77 25.51
CA GLY A 97 -17.94 -15.47 25.92
C GLY A 97 -16.98 -15.95 24.83
N LEU A 98 -16.07 -15.09 24.40
CA LEU A 98 -14.80 -15.55 23.82
C LEU A 98 -13.85 -15.94 24.95
N VAL A 99 -13.79 -17.24 25.19
CA VAL A 99 -12.75 -17.92 25.96
C VAL A 99 -11.37 -17.58 25.41
N ALA A 100 -10.51 -17.05 26.27
CA ALA A 100 -9.11 -16.83 26.01
C ALA A 100 -8.38 -18.18 25.88
N GLU A 101 -8.25 -18.69 24.66
CA GLU A 101 -7.34 -19.80 24.38
C GLU A 101 -5.91 -19.27 24.45
N SER A 102 -5.16 -19.76 25.45
CA SER A 102 -3.76 -19.41 25.69
C SER A 102 -2.89 -19.64 24.45
N PRO A 103 -1.89 -18.78 24.20
CA PRO A 103 -0.93 -18.99 23.12
C PRO A 103 -0.20 -20.32 23.29
N ARG A 104 -0.34 -21.22 22.31
CA ARG A 104 0.51 -22.41 22.21
C ARG A 104 1.95 -21.96 22.00
N VAL A 105 2.78 -22.18 23.01
CA VAL A 105 4.24 -22.07 22.93
C VAL A 105 4.72 -23.08 21.90
N ILE A 106 5.19 -22.60 20.75
CA ILE A 106 5.91 -23.44 19.79
C ILE A 106 7.35 -23.56 20.32
N PRO A 107 7.84 -24.77 20.69
CA PRO A 107 9.24 -24.94 21.02
C PRO A 107 10.08 -24.63 19.78
N ARG A 108 11.02 -23.69 19.93
CA ARG A 108 12.10 -23.46 18.96
C ARG A 108 12.99 -24.69 19.00
N GLU A 109 12.98 -25.47 17.92
CA GLU A 109 14.02 -26.46 17.70
C GLU A 109 15.29 -25.71 17.27
N ASP A 110 16.31 -25.80 18.12
CA ASP A 110 17.67 -25.37 17.86
C ASP A 110 18.21 -26.07 16.61
N SER A 111 18.15 -25.37 15.46
CA SER A 111 18.86 -25.77 14.25
C SER A 111 20.32 -25.35 14.40
N SER A 112 21.04 -26.17 15.15
CA SER A 112 22.49 -26.17 15.27
C SER A 112 23.12 -26.87 14.06
N MET A 113 24.29 -26.35 13.68
CA MET A 113 25.32 -27.03 12.91
C MET A 113 25.02 -27.40 11.45
N ILE A 114 25.41 -26.50 10.55
CA ILE A 114 26.14 -26.90 9.34
C ILE A 114 27.28 -25.89 9.12
N GLU A 115 28.38 -26.11 9.83
CA GLU A 115 29.68 -25.68 9.35
C GLU A 115 30.17 -26.80 8.41
N SER A 116 30.21 -26.53 7.11
CA SER A 116 30.96 -27.36 6.16
C SER A 116 31.80 -26.47 5.25
N GLU A 117 33.07 -26.39 5.64
CA GLU A 117 34.23 -26.57 4.77
C GLU A 117 34.47 -25.55 3.67
N VAL A 118 35.26 -24.54 4.05
CA VAL A 118 36.31 -23.96 3.22
C VAL A 118 37.29 -25.06 2.76
N GLY A 119 37.17 -25.49 1.50
CA GLY A 119 38.21 -26.19 0.73
C GLY A 119 38.44 -25.40 -0.56
N ASN A 120 39.49 -24.58 -0.65
CA ASN A 120 40.88 -24.89 -0.97
C ASN A 120 41.16 -25.06 -2.49
N ALA A 121 42.17 -24.29 -2.92
CA ALA A 121 43.07 -24.47 -4.07
C ALA A 121 42.43 -24.56 -5.47
N GLU A 122 42.63 -23.54 -6.29
CA GLU A 122 43.71 -23.51 -7.29
C GLU A 122 43.66 -24.72 -8.24
N SER A 123 43.22 -24.49 -9.47
CA SER A 123 43.96 -24.88 -10.68
C SER A 123 43.08 -24.74 -11.94
N PHE A 124 43.77 -24.50 -13.06
CA PHE A 124 43.27 -24.58 -14.44
C PHE A 124 42.33 -23.43 -14.86
N LEU A 125 42.73 -22.51 -15.73
CA LEU A 125 43.28 -22.75 -17.06
C LEU A 125 44.16 -21.57 -17.53
N SER A 126 45.33 -21.93 -18.06
CA SER A 126 45.98 -21.21 -19.17
C SER A 126 45.22 -21.42 -20.47
#